data_AF-A0A3L7RH32-F1
#
_entry.id   AF-A0A3L7RH32-F1
#
_cell.length_a   1.000
_cell.length_b   1.000
_cell.length_c   1.000
_cell.angle_alpha   90.00
_cell.angle_beta   90.00
_cell.angle_gamma   90.00
#
_symmetry.space_group_name_H-M   'P 1'
#
loop_
_entity.id
_entity.type
_entity.pdbx_description
1 polymer ?
#
loop_
_entity_poly.entity_id
_entity_poly.type
_entity_poly.pdbx_seq_one_letter_code
_entity_poly.pdbx_strand_id
1 'polypeptide(L)'
;MTTLVRTHQKSGQTTPIDTVVLGCTHFPLVRQEILDSFARLRAYEKDGERPFANLIAEKIAVVDPAELTAKELFRELARRKMFRKASEDSDLQRSSVARDQFYISIANPRSAGVVLSDDGSLDRNYKYGRSPGRLDIEDTICVPMTQDRLPATSLNLIRTKLPSVWLRLNPSSRP
;
A
#
# COMPACT_ATOMS: atom_id res chain seq x y z
N MET A 1 5.66 17.04 2.86
CA MET A 1 6.28 17.61 1.64
C MET A 1 7.29 18.71 1.95
N THR A 2 6.95 19.69 2.79
CA THR A 2 7.84 20.82 3.14
C THR A 2 9.23 20.40 3.62
N THR A 3 9.32 19.38 4.49
CA THR A 3 10.61 18.85 4.95
C THR A 3 11.46 18.32 3.80
N LEU A 4 10.87 17.58 2.85
CA LEU A 4 11.59 17.05 1.69
C LEU A 4 12.20 18.18 0.86
N VAL A 5 11.40 19.20 0.50
CA VAL A 5 11.87 20.33 -0.32
C VAL A 5 12.93 21.15 0.43
N ARG A 6 12.79 21.32 1.76
CA ARG A 6 13.82 21.97 2.58
C ARG A 6 15.10 21.17 2.68
N THR A 7 15.02 19.84 2.77
CA THR A 7 16.20 18.97 2.73
C THR A 7 16.89 19.08 1.37
N HIS A 8 16.13 19.09 0.27
CA HIS A 8 16.65 19.34 -1.07
C HIS A 8 17.40 20.68 -1.15
N GLN A 9 16.77 21.77 -0.70
CA GLN A 9 17.39 23.09 -0.61
C GLN A 9 18.70 23.09 0.19
N LYS A 10 18.69 22.45 1.38
CA LYS A 10 19.88 22.37 2.26
C LYS A 10 21.00 21.51 1.69
N SER A 11 20.70 20.59 0.78
CA SER A 11 21.71 19.77 0.12
C SER A 11 22.59 20.55 -0.87
N GLY A 12 22.24 21.81 -1.17
CA GLY A 12 22.93 22.64 -2.16
C GLY A 12 22.57 22.31 -3.62
N GLN A 13 21.69 21.32 -3.85
CA GLN A 13 21.19 21.00 -5.17
C GLN A 13 20.24 22.10 -5.67
N THR A 14 20.52 22.61 -6.86
CA THR A 14 19.74 23.65 -7.52
C THR A 14 18.80 23.11 -8.60
N THR A 15 19.01 21.85 -9.02
CA THR A 15 18.12 21.19 -9.97
C THR A 15 16.71 21.09 -9.38
N PRO A 16 15.67 21.58 -10.06
CA PRO A 16 14.30 21.45 -9.59
C PRO A 16 13.90 19.98 -9.45
N ILE A 17 13.09 19.67 -8.44
CA ILE A 17 12.44 18.36 -8.32
C ILE A 17 11.44 18.23 -9.46
N ASP A 18 11.75 17.41 -10.45
CA ASP A 18 10.92 17.12 -11.62
C ASP A 18 10.30 15.73 -11.60
N THR A 19 10.78 14.85 -10.72
CA THR A 19 10.38 13.44 -10.68
C THR A 19 10.21 12.98 -9.24
N VAL A 20 9.12 12.25 -8.99
CA VAL A 20 8.81 11.67 -7.67
C VAL A 20 8.54 10.19 -7.83
N VAL A 21 9.31 9.39 -7.09
CA VAL A 21 9.08 7.94 -6.97
C VAL A 21 8.13 7.70 -5.81
N LEU A 22 7.02 7.00 -6.07
CA LEU A 22 6.06 6.57 -5.05
C LEU A 22 6.62 5.37 -4.27
N GLY A 23 7.67 5.60 -3.48
CA GLY A 23 8.48 4.55 -2.83
C GLY A 23 7.80 3.74 -1.73
N CYS A 24 6.53 4.00 -1.41
CA CYS A 24 5.72 3.17 -0.53
C CYS A 24 4.48 2.72 -1.30
N THR A 25 4.11 1.45 -1.13
CA THR A 25 2.96 0.82 -1.81
C THR A 25 1.61 1.52 -1.56
N HIS A 26 1.52 2.38 -0.54
CA HIS A 26 0.34 3.16 -0.22
C HIS A 26 0.26 4.50 -0.98
N PHE A 27 1.38 5.04 -1.43
CA PHE A 27 1.42 6.37 -2.05
C PHE A 27 0.64 6.50 -3.36
N PRO A 28 0.49 5.45 -4.20
CA PRO A 28 -0.42 5.52 -5.35
C PRO A 28 -1.86 5.90 -4.98
N LEU A 29 -2.34 5.53 -3.78
CA LEU A 29 -3.71 5.83 -3.33
C LEU A 29 -3.95 7.32 -3.00
N VAL A 30 -2.86 8.07 -2.83
CA VAL A 30 -2.84 9.50 -2.46
C VAL A 30 -1.96 10.32 -3.43
N ARG A 31 -1.82 9.83 -4.66
CA ARG A 31 -0.96 10.45 -5.69
C ARG A 31 -1.31 11.90 -5.94
N GLN A 32 -2.60 12.23 -6.00
CA GLN A 32 -3.03 13.58 -6.31
C GLN A 32 -2.71 14.53 -5.16
N GLU A 33 -2.93 14.11 -3.93
CA GLU A 33 -2.65 14.87 -2.71
C GLU A 33 -1.15 15.18 -2.57
N ILE A 34 -0.28 14.26 -3.01
CA ILE A 34 1.16 14.45 -3.14
C ILE A 34 1.48 15.55 -4.16
N LEU A 35 0.92 15.47 -5.37
CA LEU A 35 1.14 16.45 -6.43
C LEU A 35 0.61 17.85 -6.06
N ASP A 36 -0.57 17.92 -5.46
CA ASP A 36 -1.16 19.17 -4.98
C ASP A 36 -0.28 19.78 -3.87
N SER A 37 0.35 18.96 -3.04
CA SER A 37 1.29 19.45 -2.03
C SER A 37 2.53 20.10 -2.65
N PHE A 38 3.06 19.56 -3.75
CA PHE A 38 4.14 20.19 -4.50
C PHE A 38 3.68 21.49 -5.17
N ALA A 39 2.50 21.50 -5.81
CA ALA A 39 1.94 22.68 -6.44
C ALA A 39 1.74 23.82 -5.42
N ARG A 40 1.17 23.51 -4.25
CA ARG A 40 1.02 24.47 -3.14
C ARG A 40 2.36 25.03 -2.67
N LEU A 41 3.39 24.19 -2.53
CA LEU A 41 4.72 24.66 -2.14
C LEU A 41 5.37 25.53 -3.21
N ARG A 42 5.26 25.16 -4.49
CA ARG A 42 5.78 25.98 -5.60
C ARG A 42 5.08 27.35 -5.67
N ALA A 43 3.80 27.40 -5.35
CA ALA A 43 3.01 28.63 -5.29
C ALA A 43 3.14 29.41 -3.96
N TYR A 44 3.79 28.82 -2.95
CA TYR A 44 3.93 29.45 -1.64
C TYR A 44 4.74 30.74 -1.74
N GLU A 45 4.16 31.81 -1.23
CA GLU A 45 4.77 33.13 -1.14
C GLU A 45 4.89 33.55 0.32
N LYS A 46 6.02 34.16 0.67
CA LYS A 46 6.27 34.74 1.97
C LYS A 46 7.10 36.01 1.78
N ASP A 47 6.63 37.13 2.33
CA ASP A 47 7.31 38.42 2.27
C ASP A 47 7.64 38.86 0.83
N GLY A 48 6.76 38.53 -0.14
CA GLY A 48 6.95 38.81 -1.57
C GLY A 48 7.88 37.84 -2.30
N GLU A 49 8.48 36.88 -1.60
CA GLU A 49 9.37 35.88 -2.19
C GLU A 49 8.67 34.52 -2.34
N ARG A 50 9.07 33.78 -3.38
CA ARG A 50 8.61 32.40 -3.62
C ARG A 50 9.75 31.40 -3.40
N PRO A 51 10.07 31.06 -2.14
CA PRO A 51 11.32 30.38 -1.78
C PRO A 51 11.45 28.97 -2.37
N PHE A 52 10.35 28.34 -2.76
CA PHE A 52 10.34 26.98 -3.32
C PHE A 52 10.07 26.95 -4.83
N ALA A 53 9.80 28.09 -5.47
CA ALA A 53 9.43 28.11 -6.88
C ALA A 53 10.52 27.44 -7.74
N ASN A 54 11.77 27.86 -7.60
CA ASN A 54 12.87 27.33 -8.41
C ASN A 54 13.34 25.93 -7.98
N LEU A 55 12.82 25.39 -6.88
CA LEU A 55 13.19 24.05 -6.37
C LEU A 55 12.24 22.95 -6.82
N ILE A 56 11.11 23.30 -7.42
CA ILE A 56 10.06 22.36 -7.83
C ILE A 56 9.73 22.65 -9.29
N ALA A 57 9.83 21.66 -10.18
CA ALA A 57 9.48 21.85 -11.58
C ALA A 57 7.99 22.18 -11.76
N GLU A 58 7.63 22.82 -12.87
CA GLU A 58 6.23 23.11 -13.19
C GLU A 58 5.39 21.83 -13.36
N LYS A 59 6.01 20.78 -13.93
CA LYS A 59 5.41 19.47 -14.10
C LYS A 59 6.28 18.43 -13.40
N ILE A 60 5.65 17.59 -12.57
CA ILE A 60 6.31 16.48 -11.88
C ILE A 60 5.92 15.17 -12.55
N ALA A 61 6.92 14.44 -13.05
CA ALA A 61 6.79 13.05 -13.45
C ALA A 61 6.64 12.17 -12.21
N VAL A 62 5.72 11.19 -12.28
CA VAL A 62 5.47 10.26 -11.18
C VAL A 62 5.85 8.87 -11.62
N VAL A 63 6.71 8.22 -10.83
CA VAL A 63 7.08 6.82 -11.02
C VAL A 63 6.36 5.99 -9.98
N ASP A 64 5.51 5.06 -10.43
CA ASP A 64 4.89 4.03 -9.59
C ASP A 64 5.68 2.72 -9.73
N PRO A 65 6.44 2.29 -8.70
CA PRO A 65 7.16 1.03 -8.74
C PRO A 65 6.28 -0.20 -8.94
N ALA A 66 4.99 -0.16 -8.54
CA ALA A 66 4.09 -1.30 -8.68
C ALA A 66 3.81 -1.63 -10.16
N GLU A 67 3.63 -0.61 -11.00
CA GLU A 67 3.42 -0.81 -12.44
C GLU A 67 4.66 -1.42 -13.11
N LEU A 68 5.85 -0.93 -12.76
CA LEU A 68 7.11 -1.47 -13.27
C LEU A 68 7.34 -2.91 -12.81
N THR A 69 7.04 -3.20 -11.55
CA THR A 69 7.12 -4.55 -10.98
C THR A 69 6.17 -5.51 -11.70
N ALA A 70 4.94 -5.08 -12.00
CA ALA A 70 3.97 -5.90 -12.72
C ALA A 70 4.44 -6.21 -14.17
N LYS A 71 4.98 -5.22 -14.87
CA LYS A 71 5.56 -5.40 -16.21
C LYS A 71 6.72 -6.39 -16.20
N GLU A 72 7.58 -6.30 -15.19
CA GLU A 72 8.73 -7.21 -15.06
C GLU A 72 8.31 -8.63 -14.71
N LEU A 73 7.35 -8.79 -13.80
CA LEU A 73 6.75 -10.10 -13.50
C LEU A 73 6.17 -10.74 -14.77
N PHE A 74 5.41 -9.98 -15.57
CA PHE A 74 4.86 -10.48 -16.83
C PHE A 74 5.94 -11.00 -17.77
N ARG A 75 7.04 -10.23 -17.94
CA ARG A 75 8.17 -10.64 -18.80
C ARG A 75 8.85 -11.90 -18.27
N GLU A 76 9.07 -12.00 -16.97
CA GLU A 76 9.69 -13.17 -16.36
C GLU A 76 8.81 -14.42 -16.47
N LEU A 77 7.49 -14.29 -16.27
CA LEU A 77 6.55 -15.39 -16.50
C LEU A 77 6.55 -15.86 -17.95
N ALA A 78 6.60 -14.92 -18.91
CA ALA A 78 6.71 -15.21 -20.34
C ALA A 78 8.01 -15.96 -20.67
N ARG A 79 9.14 -15.41 -20.22
CA ARG A 79 10.49 -15.97 -20.45
C ARG A 79 10.60 -17.40 -19.92
N ARG A 80 10.00 -17.68 -18.77
CA ARG A 80 10.02 -18.99 -18.12
C ARG A 80 8.87 -19.91 -18.56
N LYS A 81 8.00 -19.46 -19.46
CA LYS A 81 6.80 -20.21 -19.91
C LYS A 81 5.90 -20.65 -18.75
N MET A 82 5.77 -19.80 -17.72
CA MET A 82 5.01 -20.06 -16.49
C MET A 82 3.59 -19.49 -16.51
N PHE A 83 3.11 -18.98 -17.66
CA PHE A 83 1.71 -18.61 -17.78
C PHE A 83 0.80 -19.85 -17.68
N ARG A 84 -0.31 -19.69 -16.96
CA ARG A 84 -1.33 -20.72 -16.87
C ARG A 84 -1.87 -21.07 -18.26
N LYS A 85 -1.92 -22.35 -18.61
CA LYS A 85 -2.45 -22.81 -19.89
C LYS A 85 -3.97 -22.85 -19.85
N ALA A 86 -4.61 -22.41 -20.92
CA ALA A 86 -6.07 -22.40 -21.05
C ALA A 86 -6.69 -23.82 -21.20
N SER A 87 -5.87 -24.87 -21.40
CA SER A 87 -6.31 -26.24 -21.69
C SER A 87 -6.40 -27.16 -20.46
N GLU A 88 -6.07 -26.68 -19.26
CA GLU A 88 -6.17 -27.44 -17.99
C GLU A 88 -7.58 -27.32 -17.36
N ASP A 89 -8.59 -27.01 -18.19
CA ASP A 89 -9.71 -26.13 -17.81
C ASP A 89 -11.11 -26.74 -18.06
N SER A 90 -11.28 -28.07 -18.08
CA SER A 90 -12.63 -28.68 -18.13
C SER A 90 -13.25 -28.91 -16.74
N ASP A 91 -12.42 -29.16 -15.72
CA ASP A 91 -12.87 -29.39 -14.34
C ASP A 91 -12.65 -28.18 -13.43
N LEU A 92 -11.66 -27.34 -13.73
CA LEU A 92 -11.37 -26.09 -13.00
C LEU A 92 -12.16 -24.86 -13.50
N GLN A 93 -12.91 -24.97 -14.61
CA GLN A 93 -13.92 -23.97 -14.97
C GLN A 93 -15.23 -24.13 -14.19
N ARG A 94 -15.56 -25.36 -13.76
CA ARG A 94 -16.80 -25.65 -13.00
C ARG A 94 -16.62 -25.51 -11.49
N SER A 95 -15.43 -25.83 -10.97
CA SER A 95 -15.00 -25.33 -9.67
C SER A 95 -14.70 -23.85 -9.85
N SER A 96 -15.50 -22.96 -9.26
CA SER A 96 -15.26 -21.50 -9.23
C SER A 96 -13.79 -21.16 -9.42
N VAL A 97 -13.45 -20.34 -10.43
CA VAL A 97 -12.25 -19.49 -10.51
C VAL A 97 -11.45 -19.62 -9.23
N ALA A 98 -10.25 -20.23 -9.25
CA ALA A 98 -9.33 -20.17 -8.12
C ALA A 98 -9.35 -18.72 -7.59
N ARG A 99 -10.10 -18.50 -6.52
CA ARG A 99 -10.52 -17.14 -6.12
C ARG A 99 -9.28 -16.51 -5.55
N ASP A 100 -9.02 -15.24 -5.86
CA ASP A 100 -7.97 -14.51 -5.15
C ASP A 100 -8.25 -14.64 -3.64
N GLN A 101 -7.32 -15.29 -2.92
CA GLN A 101 -7.42 -15.52 -1.49
C GLN A 101 -6.60 -14.46 -0.77
N PHE A 102 -7.20 -13.82 0.22
CA PHE A 102 -6.55 -12.81 1.03
C PHE A 102 -6.46 -13.30 2.47
N TYR A 103 -5.33 -13.04 3.12
CA TYR A 103 -5.07 -13.43 4.50
C TYR A 103 -4.53 -12.24 5.28
N ILE A 104 -4.87 -12.17 6.56
CA ILE A 104 -4.38 -11.16 7.50
C ILE A 104 -3.88 -11.83 8.78
N SER A 105 -2.89 -11.23 9.41
CA SER A 105 -2.47 -11.61 10.75
C SER A 105 -3.35 -10.90 11.77
N ILE A 106 -3.99 -11.65 12.66
CA ILE A 106 -4.74 -11.14 13.81
C ILE A 106 -4.05 -11.57 15.10
N ALA A 107 -4.39 -10.92 16.20
CA ALA A 107 -3.99 -11.39 17.53
C ALA A 107 -4.46 -12.83 17.75
N ASN A 108 -3.58 -13.67 18.32
CA ASN A 108 -3.94 -15.05 18.65
C ASN A 108 -4.80 -15.06 19.93
N PRO A 109 -6.10 -15.41 19.85
CA PRO A 109 -6.97 -15.42 21.03
C PRO A 109 -6.58 -16.47 22.07
N ARG A 110 -5.72 -17.43 21.71
CA ARG A 110 -5.22 -18.47 22.63
C ARG A 110 -3.91 -18.07 23.32
N SER A 111 -3.28 -16.98 22.91
CA SER A 111 -2.00 -16.56 23.49
C SER A 111 -2.24 -15.73 24.75
N ALA A 112 -1.80 -16.25 25.88
CA ALA A 112 -1.93 -15.58 27.16
C ALA A 112 -1.06 -14.31 27.20
N GLY A 113 -1.60 -13.21 27.70
CA GLY A 113 -0.88 -11.94 27.85
C GLY A 113 -0.80 -11.09 26.59
N VAL A 114 -1.49 -11.45 25.51
CA VAL A 114 -1.72 -10.54 24.39
C VAL A 114 -2.53 -9.33 24.87
N VAL A 115 -2.04 -8.13 24.57
CA VAL A 115 -2.75 -6.87 24.86
C VAL A 115 -3.36 -6.35 23.57
N LEU A 116 -4.66 -6.04 23.62
CA LEU A 116 -5.43 -5.54 22.48
C LEU A 116 -5.77 -4.06 22.66
N SER A 117 -5.95 -3.37 21.54
CA SER A 117 -6.56 -2.04 21.46
C SER A 117 -8.09 -2.16 21.40
N ASP A 118 -8.79 -1.03 21.52
CA ASP A 118 -10.27 -0.96 21.45
C ASP A 118 -10.87 -1.52 20.15
N ASP A 119 -10.12 -1.48 19.05
CA ASP A 119 -10.53 -2.00 17.74
C ASP A 119 -10.23 -3.48 17.53
N GLY A 120 -9.75 -4.18 18.58
CA GLY A 120 -9.37 -5.60 18.55
C GLY A 120 -8.02 -5.88 17.88
N SER A 121 -7.30 -4.85 17.40
CA SER A 121 -5.93 -5.00 16.95
C SER A 121 -4.96 -5.16 18.12
N LEU A 122 -3.72 -5.58 17.86
CA LEU A 122 -2.68 -5.60 18.90
C LEU A 122 -2.44 -4.19 19.42
N ASP A 123 -2.37 -4.03 20.74
CA ASP A 123 -1.92 -2.79 21.36
C ASP A 123 -0.56 -2.36 20.80
N ARG A 124 -0.39 -1.06 20.60
CA ARG A 124 0.80 -0.50 19.98
C ARG A 124 2.05 -0.78 20.81
N ASN A 125 1.98 -0.56 22.12
CA ASN A 125 3.14 -0.74 23.00
C ASN A 125 3.49 -2.22 23.12
N TYR A 126 2.49 -3.09 23.20
CA TYR A 126 2.68 -4.53 23.11
C TYR A 126 3.36 -4.92 21.79
N LYS A 127 2.80 -4.52 20.64
CA LYS A 127 3.28 -4.87 19.30
C LYS A 127 4.74 -4.49 19.06
N TYR A 128 5.16 -3.30 19.49
CA TYR A 128 6.53 -2.81 19.29
C TYR A 128 7.47 -3.07 20.48
N GLY A 129 6.94 -3.52 21.62
CA GLY A 129 7.71 -3.94 22.79
C GLY A 129 8.14 -5.41 22.79
N ARG A 130 7.79 -6.16 21.74
CA ARG A 130 8.13 -7.59 21.63
C ARG A 130 9.63 -7.81 21.60
N SER A 131 10.08 -8.80 22.36
CA SER A 131 11.47 -9.28 22.31
C SER A 131 11.66 -10.15 21.07
N PRO A 132 12.54 -9.78 20.13
CA PRO A 132 12.86 -10.64 18.99
C PRO A 132 13.39 -12.01 19.44
N GLY A 133 13.13 -13.06 18.67
CA GLY A 133 13.64 -14.41 18.93
C GLY A 133 12.81 -15.26 19.90
N ARG A 134 11.68 -14.76 20.42
CA ARG A 134 10.71 -15.54 21.22
C ARG A 134 9.81 -16.40 20.35
N LEU A 135 10.38 -17.47 19.78
CA LEU A 135 9.65 -18.41 18.92
C LEU A 135 8.67 -19.32 19.69
N ASP A 136 8.75 -19.33 21.02
CA ASP A 136 7.85 -20.03 21.92
C ASP A 136 6.49 -19.32 22.10
N ILE A 137 6.37 -18.07 21.64
CA ILE A 137 5.15 -17.26 21.74
C ILE A 137 4.56 -17.05 20.34
N GLU A 138 3.39 -17.63 20.09
CA GLU A 138 2.57 -17.35 18.91
C GLU A 138 1.48 -16.31 19.27
N ASP A 139 1.85 -15.04 19.32
CA ASP A 139 0.93 -13.94 19.65
C ASP A 139 0.02 -13.50 18.49
N THR A 140 0.28 -14.02 17.29
CA THR A 140 -0.42 -13.69 16.06
C THR A 140 -0.66 -14.92 15.21
N ILE A 141 -1.82 -14.99 14.57
CA ILE A 141 -2.19 -16.08 13.65
C ILE A 141 -2.64 -15.51 12.29
N CYS A 142 -2.33 -16.23 11.22
CA CYS A 142 -2.80 -15.90 9.87
C CYS A 142 -4.18 -16.52 9.62
N VAL A 143 -5.16 -15.67 9.30
CA VAL A 143 -6.54 -16.09 9.02
C VAL A 143 -7.03 -15.53 7.69
N PRO A 144 -8.04 -16.16 7.05
CA PRO A 144 -8.69 -15.57 5.89
C PRO A 144 -9.19 -14.15 6.20
N MET A 145 -8.91 -13.22 5.29
CA MET A 145 -9.36 -11.85 5.37
C MET A 145 -10.82 -11.77 4.94
N THR A 146 -11.68 -11.46 5.90
CA THR A 146 -13.13 -11.28 5.70
C THR A 146 -13.52 -9.90 6.22
N GLN A 147 -14.67 -9.37 5.77
CA GLN A 147 -15.08 -8.00 6.09
C GLN A 147 -15.29 -7.78 7.59
N ASP A 148 -15.84 -8.78 8.28
CA ASP A 148 -16.08 -8.80 9.73
C ASP A 148 -14.80 -8.80 10.57
N ARG A 149 -13.65 -9.14 9.97
CA ARG A 149 -12.34 -9.19 10.64
C ARG A 149 -11.49 -7.95 10.37
N LEU A 150 -12.01 -6.98 9.62
CA LEU A 150 -11.29 -5.76 9.30
C LEU A 150 -11.80 -4.59 10.15
N PRO A 151 -10.90 -3.78 10.73
CA PRO A 151 -11.29 -2.50 11.32
C PRO A 151 -12.03 -1.65 10.29
N ALA A 152 -13.02 -0.87 10.75
CA ALA A 152 -13.89 -0.06 9.88
C ALA A 152 -13.09 0.86 8.94
N THR A 153 -11.97 1.40 9.42
CA THR A 153 -11.06 2.27 8.64
C THR A 153 -10.43 1.52 7.46
N SER A 154 -9.93 0.30 7.68
CA SER A 154 -9.34 -0.55 6.64
C SER A 154 -10.40 -1.00 5.64
N LEU A 155 -11.59 -1.35 6.13
CA LEU A 155 -12.72 -1.72 5.27
C LEU A 155 -13.11 -0.56 4.34
N ASN A 156 -13.18 0.66 4.87
CA ASN A 156 -13.48 1.85 4.08
C ASN A 156 -12.39 2.17 3.05
N LEU A 157 -11.11 2.03 3.42
CA LEU A 157 -10.00 2.17 2.48
C LEU A 157 -10.13 1.19 1.32
N ILE A 158 -10.34 -0.10 1.61
CA ILE A 158 -10.47 -1.13 0.57
C ILE A 158 -11.66 -0.82 -0.35
N ARG A 159 -12.81 -0.47 0.24
CA ARG A 159 -14.03 -0.15 -0.51
C ARG A 159 -13.84 1.06 -1.43
N THR A 160 -13.16 2.11 -0.97
CA THR A 160 -13.10 3.41 -1.69
C THR A 160 -11.89 3.56 -2.60
N LYS A 161 -10.77 2.90 -2.28
CA LYS A 161 -9.49 3.06 -2.98
C LYS A 161 -9.01 1.78 -3.69
N LEU A 162 -9.56 0.61 -3.35
CA LEU A 162 -9.15 -0.68 -3.90
C LEU A 162 -10.36 -1.49 -4.45
N PRO A 163 -11.09 -0.97 -5.46
CA PRO A 163 -12.34 -1.57 -5.93
C PRO A 163 -12.19 -3.02 -6.43
N SER A 164 -11.05 -3.33 -7.04
CA SER A 164 -10.70 -4.70 -7.45
C SER A 164 -10.59 -5.67 -6.28
N VAL A 165 -10.06 -5.24 -5.13
CA VAL A 165 -9.94 -6.06 -3.93
C VAL A 165 -11.31 -6.20 -3.27
N TRP A 166 -12.06 -5.11 -3.16
CA TRP A 166 -13.43 -5.10 -2.63
C TRP A 166 -14.34 -6.12 -3.30
N LEU A 167 -14.36 -6.14 -4.64
CA LEU A 167 -15.16 -7.10 -5.42
C LEU A 167 -14.81 -8.56 -5.11
N ARG A 168 -13.52 -8.85 -4.84
CA ARG A 168 -13.03 -10.21 -4.62
C ARG A 168 -13.21 -10.70 -3.19
N LEU A 169 -13.24 -9.78 -2.23
CA LEU A 169 -13.61 -10.07 -0.85
C LEU A 169 -15.11 -10.36 -0.69
N ASN A 170 -15.95 -10.01 -1.68
CA ASN A 170 -17.41 -10.18 -1.61
C ASN A 170 -17.97 -10.93 -2.83
N PRO A 171 -17.71 -12.23 -2.97
CA PRO A 171 -18.10 -13.00 -4.16
C PRO A 171 -19.62 -13.10 -4.36
N SER A 172 -20.43 -12.89 -3.31
CA SER A 172 -21.90 -12.91 -3.33
C SER A 172 -22.55 -11.59 -3.81
N SER A 173 -21.76 -10.58 -4.19
CA SER A 173 -22.23 -9.26 -4.63
C SER A 173 -22.07 -9.00 -6.14
N ARG A 174 -21.87 -10.03 -6.95
CA ARG A 174 -21.87 -9.90 -8.41
C ARG A 174 -23.33 -9.89 -8.93
N PRO A 175 -23.69 -8.95 -9.83
CA PRO A 175 -24.94 -9.06 -10.59
C PRO A 175 -24.92 -10.30 -11.50
#